data_AF-A0A841DG62-F1
#
_entry.id   AF-A0A841DG62-F1
#
_cell.length_a   1.000
_cell.length_b   1.000
_cell.length_c   1.000
_cell.angle_alpha   90.00
_cell.angle_beta   90.00
_cell.angle_gamma   90.00
#
_symmetry.space_group_name_H-M   'P 1'
#
loop_
_entity.id
_entity.type
_entity.pdbx_description
1 polymer ?
#
loop_
_entity_poly.entity_id
_entity_poly.type
_entity_poly.pdbx_seq_one_letter_code
_entity_poly.pdbx_strand_id
1 'polypeptide(L)'
;MRAWIAAQDDWLLVYRLPPYAPDLNPAEGIWSNLRTKLLNFTVHGIDQLTTLIRSRLKSMQYRPDLLNGFIAETGLVISDPA
;
A
#
# COMPACT_ATOMS: atom_id res chain seq x y z
N MET A 1 -19.72 -6.86 -0.01
CA MET A 1 -18.66 -5.86 -0.25
C MET A 1 -19.21 -4.49 -0.64
N ARG A 2 -19.85 -4.31 -1.81
CA ARG A 2 -20.34 -2.97 -2.27
C ARG A 2 -21.36 -2.33 -1.32
N ALA A 3 -22.35 -3.09 -0.87
CA ALA A 3 -23.35 -2.61 0.10
C ALA A 3 -22.76 -2.28 1.47
N TRP A 4 -21.68 -2.96 1.87
CA TRP A 4 -20.95 -2.61 3.08
C TRP A 4 -20.30 -1.25 2.87
N ILE A 5 -19.41 -1.10 1.87
CA ILE A 5 -18.72 0.16 1.54
C ILE A 5 -19.68 1.37 1.47
N ALA A 6 -20.83 1.20 0.82
CA ALA A 6 -21.82 2.27 0.67
C ALA A 6 -22.45 2.69 2.01
N ALA A 7 -22.45 1.81 3.02
CA ALA A 7 -22.94 2.09 4.36
C ALA A 7 -21.88 2.71 5.29
N GLN A 8 -20.70 3.08 4.79
CA GLN A 8 -19.67 3.84 5.53
C GLN A 8 -19.34 5.17 4.83
N ASP A 9 -20.30 5.75 4.12
CA ASP A 9 -20.12 7.00 3.38
C ASP A 9 -19.77 8.21 4.27
N ASP A 10 -20.00 8.10 5.58
CA ASP A 10 -19.65 9.08 6.61
C ASP A 10 -18.14 9.18 6.88
N TRP A 11 -17.35 8.14 6.62
CA TRP A 11 -15.90 8.15 6.89
C TRP A 11 -15.01 7.49 5.82
N LEU A 12 -15.57 6.72 4.88
CA LEU A 12 -14.83 5.97 3.89
C LEU A 12 -14.98 6.58 2.49
N LEU A 13 -13.94 7.30 2.04
CA LEU A 13 -13.84 7.78 0.68
C LEU A 13 -13.26 6.69 -0.25
N VAL A 14 -13.95 6.41 -1.35
CA VAL A 14 -13.56 5.34 -2.30
C VAL A 14 -13.31 5.89 -3.70
N TYR A 15 -12.08 5.72 -4.18
CA TYR A 15 -11.69 5.99 -5.56
C TYR A 15 -11.72 4.70 -6.38
N ARG A 16 -12.42 4.72 -7.52
CA ARG A 16 -12.41 3.61 -8.48
C ARG A 16 -11.30 3.82 -9.48
N LEU A 17 -10.31 2.93 -9.45
CA LEU A 17 -9.28 2.89 -10.48
C LEU A 17 -9.82 2.23 -11.76
N PRO A 18 -9.33 2.64 -12.95
CA PRO A 18 -9.57 1.92 -14.19
C PRO A 18 -9.09 0.46 -14.10
N PRO A 19 -9.67 -0.46 -14.88
CA PRO A 19 -9.11 -1.80 -15.03
C PRO A 19 -7.66 -1.73 -15.50
N TYR A 20 -6.80 -2.61 -14.97
CA TYR A 20 -5.39 -2.72 -15.36
C TYR A 20 -4.56 -1.43 -15.20
N ALA A 21 -4.81 -0.65 -14.14
CA ALA A 21 -4.01 0.53 -13.78
C ALA A 21 -3.14 0.29 -12.53
N PRO A 22 -2.14 -0.60 -12.57
CA PRO A 22 -1.26 -0.86 -11.42
C PRO A 22 -0.39 0.35 -11.07
N ASP A 23 -0.08 1.20 -12.04
CA ASP A 23 0.61 2.48 -11.89
C ASP A 23 -0.14 3.46 -10.98
N LEU A 24 -1.48 3.33 -10.90
CA LEU A 24 -2.31 4.14 -10.00
C LEU A 24 -2.49 3.51 -8.60
N ASN A 25 -1.95 2.31 -8.35
CA ASN A 25 -2.08 1.61 -7.09
C ASN A 25 -0.85 1.83 -6.19
N PRO A 26 -0.94 2.64 -5.11
CA PRO A 26 0.23 2.92 -4.25
C PRO A 26 0.74 1.68 -3.51
N ALA A 27 -0.04 0.61 -3.41
CA ALA A 27 0.42 -0.65 -2.83
C ALA A 27 1.54 -1.31 -3.67
N GLU A 28 1.61 -1.05 -4.98
CA GLU A 28 2.70 -1.53 -5.84
C GLU A 28 4.04 -0.89 -5.44
N GLY A 29 4.05 0.38 -5.08
CA GLY A 29 5.25 1.08 -4.57
C GLY A 29 5.75 0.48 -3.26
N ILE A 30 4.83 0.19 -2.32
CA ILE A 30 5.13 -0.52 -1.06
C ILE A 30 5.74 -1.89 -1.36
N TRP A 31 5.14 -2.65 -2.28
CA TRP A 31 5.60 -3.98 -2.67
C TRP A 31 6.99 -3.93 -3.32
N SER A 32 7.23 -3.03 -4.26
CA SER A 32 8.52 -2.83 -4.91
C SER A 32 9.62 -2.48 -3.90
N ASN A 33 9.31 -1.59 -2.95
CA ASN A 33 10.23 -1.22 -1.88
C ASN A 33 10.55 -2.40 -0.95
N LEU A 34 9.53 -3.16 -0.57
CA LEU A 34 9.67 -4.35 0.26
C LEU A 34 10.52 -5.40 -0.45
N ARG A 35 10.20 -5.73 -1.71
CA ARG A 35 10.92 -6.72 -2.52
C ARG A 35 12.40 -6.37 -2.61
N THR A 36 12.72 -5.13 -2.97
CA THR A 36 14.11 -4.65 -3.07
C THR A 36 14.88 -4.84 -1.76
N LYS A 37 14.24 -4.58 -0.62
CA LYS A 37 14.85 -4.78 0.71
C LYS A 37 14.99 -6.25 1.09
N LEU A 38 14.10 -7.12 0.61
CA LEU A 38 14.13 -8.56 0.88
C LEU A 38 15.16 -9.31 0.04
N LEU A 39 15.52 -8.82 -1.15
CA LEU A 39 16.51 -9.47 -2.03
C LEU A 39 17.86 -9.71 -1.36
N ASN A 40 18.19 -8.95 -0.31
CA ASN A 40 19.45 -9.06 0.43
C ASN A 40 19.38 -10.03 1.62
N PHE A 41 18.27 -10.72 1.86
CA PHE A 41 18.10 -11.62 3.01
C PHE A 41 17.99 -13.08 2.58
N THR A 42 18.84 -13.92 3.18
CA THR A 42 18.64 -15.37 3.17
C THR A 42 17.71 -15.73 4.33
N VAL A 43 16.54 -16.28 4.00
CA VAL A 43 15.57 -16.79 4.98
C VAL A 43 15.52 -18.32 4.90
N HIS A 44 15.41 -18.98 6.05
CA HIS A 44 15.42 -20.44 6.17
C HIS A 44 14.02 -21.05 6.27
N GLY A 45 12.96 -20.25 6.09
CA GLY A 45 11.58 -20.72 6.12
C GLY A 45 10.55 -19.60 6.01
N ILE A 46 9.29 -20.00 5.81
CA ILE A 46 8.15 -19.09 5.62
C ILE A 46 7.86 -18.28 6.89
N ASP A 47 8.05 -18.84 8.08
CA ASP A 47 7.82 -18.13 9.35
C ASP A 47 8.82 -16.98 9.54
N GLN A 48 10.09 -17.21 9.20
CA GLN A 48 11.12 -16.18 9.25
C GLN A 48 10.85 -15.10 8.21
N LEU A 49 10.44 -15.48 6.99
CA LEU A 49 10.04 -14.53 5.95
C LEU A 49 8.84 -13.69 6.39
N THR A 50 7.83 -14.31 6.98
CA THR A 50 6.62 -13.63 7.47
C THR A 50 6.96 -12.62 8.56
N THR A 51 7.81 -13.01 9.51
CA THR A 51 8.28 -12.13 10.58
C THR A 51 9.06 -10.95 10.02
N LEU A 52 9.94 -11.19 9.05
CA LEU A 52 10.72 -10.14 8.38
C LEU A 52 9.80 -9.17 7.63
N ILE A 53 8.87 -9.67 6.81
CA ILE A 53 7.90 -8.85 6.07
C ILE A 53 7.09 -7.98 7.04
N ARG A 54 6.52 -8.56 8.09
CA ARG A 54 5.74 -7.83 9.10
C ARG A 54 6.56 -6.73 9.77
N SER A 55 7.80 -7.02 10.15
CA SER A 55 8.70 -6.04 10.76
C SER A 55 9.00 -4.87 9.81
N ARG A 56 9.25 -5.16 8.51
CA ARG A 56 9.51 -4.14 7.50
C ARG A 56 8.29 -3.26 7.22
N LEU A 57 7.12 -3.86 7.04
CA LEU A 57 5.87 -3.13 6.88
C LEU A 57 5.58 -2.26 8.11
N LYS A 58 5.80 -2.79 9.32
CA LYS A 58 5.65 -2.04 10.57
C LYS A 58 6.60 -0.84 10.63
N SER A 59 7.85 -1.00 10.21
CA SER A 59 8.80 0.11 10.14
C SER A 59 8.39 1.17 9.11
N MET A 60 7.79 0.78 7.98
CA MET A 60 7.25 1.72 6.99
C MET A 60 6.06 2.50 7.54
N GLN A 61 5.20 1.85 8.34
CA GLN A 61 4.04 2.49 8.97
C GLN A 61 4.43 3.73 9.80
N TYR A 62 5.62 3.72 10.41
CA TYR A 62 6.13 4.84 11.20
C TYR A 62 6.85 5.92 10.38
N ARG A 63 6.81 5.86 9.05
CA ARG A 63 7.46 6.82 8.14
C ARG A 63 6.42 7.46 7.22
N PRO A 64 5.64 8.46 7.70
CA PRO A 64 4.56 9.06 6.93
C PRO A 64 5.05 9.63 5.60
N ASP A 65 6.22 10.27 5.55
CA ASP A 65 6.78 10.83 4.30
C ASP A 65 7.04 9.76 3.24
N LEU A 66 7.47 8.56 3.66
CA LEU A 66 7.67 7.44 2.74
C LEU A 66 6.33 6.95 2.17
N LEU A 67 5.31 6.85 3.02
CA LEU A 67 3.96 6.43 2.59
C LEU A 67 3.33 7.45 1.66
N ASN A 68 3.47 8.75 1.99
CA ASN A 68 3.03 9.84 1.13
C ASN A 68 3.78 9.83 -0.21
N GLY A 69 5.07 9.49 -0.21
CA GLY A 69 5.85 9.31 -1.43
C GLY A 69 5.28 8.24 -2.36
N PHE A 70 4.84 7.09 -1.84
CA PHE A 70 4.20 6.05 -2.66
C PHE A 70 2.88 6.50 -3.28
N ILE A 71 2.10 7.31 -2.56
CA ILE A 71 0.85 7.89 -3.10
C ILE A 71 1.20 8.92 -4.18
N ALA A 72 2.17 9.81 -3.91
CA ALA A 72 2.58 10.84 -4.86
C ALA A 72 3.14 10.27 -6.16
N GLU A 73 3.89 9.15 -6.11
CA GLU A 73 4.44 8.47 -7.28
C GLU A 73 3.36 8.01 -8.27
N THR A 74 2.16 7.68 -7.79
CA THR A 74 1.05 7.26 -8.66
C THR A 74 0.48 8.41 -9.51
N GLY A 75 0.76 9.66 -9.15
CA GLY A 75 0.11 10.84 -9.75
C GLY A 75 -1.40 10.90 -9.49
N LEU A 76 -1.96 10.03 -8.64
CA LEU A 76 -3.38 10.02 -8.29
C LEU A 76 -3.72 11.28 -7.50
N VAL A 77 -4.60 12.11 -8.06
CA VAL A 77 -5.10 13.30 -7.37
C VAL A 77 -6.29 12.88 -6.49
N ILE A 78 -6.07 12.91 -5.18
CA ILE A 78 -7.11 12.69 -4.17
C ILE A 78 -7.83 14.02 -3.98
N SER A 79 -8.94 14.21 -4.70
CA SER A 79 -9.82 15.38 -4.53
C SER A 79 -10.74 15.18 -3.34
N ASP A 80 -10.98 16.21 -2.53
CA ASP A 80 -12.07 16.15 -1.55
C ASP A 80 -13.40 15.83 -2.26
N PRO A 81 -14.23 14.94 -1.69
CA PRO A 81 -15.55 14.66 -2.24
C PRO A 81 -16.37 15.95 -2.21
N ALA A 82 -17.10 16.21 -3.31
CA ALA A 82 -18.06 17.31 -3.40
C ALA A 82 -19.27 17.10 -2.48
#